data_AF-A0A7J9DXD3-F1
#
_entry.id   AF-A0A7J9DXD3-F1
#
_cell.length_a   1.000
_cell.length_b   1.000
_cell.length_c   1.000
_cell.angle_alpha   90.00
_cell.angle_beta   90.00
_cell.angle_gamma   90.00
#
_symmetry.space_group_name_H-M   'P 1'
#
loop_
_entity.id
_entity.type
_entity.pdbx_description
1 polymer ?
#
loop_
_entity_poly.entity_id
_entity_poly.type
_entity_poly.pdbx_seq_one_letter_code
_entity_poly.pdbx_strand_id
1 'polypeptide(L)' 'MTGEMIQTKAKEFLQKMYGDTNSKFNFSIGWVEWFKARHGIKSY' A
#
# COMPACT_ATOMS: atom_id res chain seq x y z
N MET A 1 12.71 -0.45 -0.09
CA MET A 1 11.38 -0.60 -0.72
C MET A 1 10.72 0.77 -0.74
N THR A 2 10.46 1.32 -1.92
CA THR A 2 9.91 2.69 -2.05
C THR A 2 8.41 2.72 -1.71
N GLY A 3 7.89 3.90 -1.38
CA GLY A 3 6.47 4.05 -1.07
C GLY A 3 5.57 3.68 -2.26
N GLU A 4 5.97 4.07 -3.46
CA GLU A 4 5.26 3.74 -4.71
C GLU A 4 5.16 2.23 -4.95
N MET A 5 6.22 1.46 -4.68
CA MET A 5 6.18 0.00 -4.79
C MET A 5 5.15 -0.63 -3.84
N ILE A 6 5.06 -0.11 -2.61
CA ILE A 6 4.08 -0.58 -1.61
C ILE A 6 2.67 -0.27 -2.07
N GLN A 7 2.43 0.94 -2.59
CA GLN A 7 1.12 1.33 -3.13
C GLN A 7 0.71 0.43 -4.29
N THR A 8 1.61 0.20 -5.26
CA THR A 8 1.33 -0.66 -6.42
C THR A 8 1.02 -2.09 -5.99
N LYS A 9 1.82 -2.66 -5.08
CA LYS A 9 1.57 -4.02 -4.58
C LYS A 9 0.28 -4.13 -3.76
N ALA A 10 -0.06 -3.11 -2.98
CA ALA A 10 -1.31 -3.09 -2.22
C ALA A 10 -2.54 -3.03 -3.13
N LYS A 11 -2.47 -2.26 -4.24
CA LYS A 11 -3.51 -2.24 -5.28
C LYS A 11 -3.67 -3.60 -5.96
N GLU A 12 -2.56 -4.21 -6.41
CA GLU A 12 -2.57 -5.55 -7.03
C GLU A 12 -3.16 -6.59 -6.07
N PHE A 13 -2.81 -6.53 -4.79
CA PHE A 13 -3.32 -7.44 -3.78
C PHE A 13 -4.83 -7.28 -3.56
N LEU A 14 -5.33 -6.04 -3.42
CA LEU A 14 -6.76 -5.78 -3.30
C LEU A 14 -7.54 -6.28 -4.52
N GLN A 15 -7.05 -5.99 -5.72
CA GLN A 15 -7.66 -6.45 -6.96
C GLN A 15 -7.72 -7.99 -7.01
N LYS A 16 -6.65 -8.67 -6.61
CA LYS A 16 -6.60 -10.14 -6.59
C LYS A 16 -7.54 -10.77 -5.56
N MET A 17 -7.63 -10.18 -4.37
CA MET A 17 -8.38 -10.78 -3.25
C MET A 17 -9.87 -10.49 -3.32
N TYR A 18 -10.25 -9.29 -3.77
CA TYR A 18 -11.63 -8.81 -3.71
C TYR A 18 -12.25 -8.56 -5.08
N GLY A 19 -11.49 -8.69 -6.17
CA GLY A 19 -11.94 -8.38 -7.54
C GLY A 19 -12.22 -6.88 -7.76
N ASP A 20 -11.96 -6.05 -6.75
CA ASP A 20 -12.32 -4.64 -6.76
C ASP A 20 -11.22 -3.83 -7.47
N THR A 21 -11.53 -3.42 -8.70
CA THR A 21 -10.69 -2.50 -9.48
C THR A 21 -10.89 -1.05 -9.07
N ASN A 22 -11.87 -0.76 -8.22
CA ASN A 22 -12.35 0.58 -7.91
C ASN A 22 -12.37 0.86 -6.40
N SER A 23 -11.52 0.17 -5.63
CA SER A 23 -11.42 0.42 -4.20
C SER A 23 -11.08 1.90 -4.02
N LYS A 24 -12.00 2.67 -3.43
CA LYS A 24 -11.78 4.07 -3.00
C LYS A 24 -10.67 4.19 -1.95
N PHE A 25 -9.99 3.08 -1.63
CA PHE A 25 -8.92 3.03 -0.68
C PHE A 25 -7.74 3.85 -1.19
N ASN A 26 -7.56 5.03 -0.58
CA ASN A 26 -6.50 5.92 -0.94
C ASN A 26 -5.22 5.48 -0.22
N PHE A 27 -4.33 4.82 -0.95
CA PHE A 27 -2.99 4.45 -0.48
C PHE A 27 -2.08 5.68 -0.39
N SER A 28 -2.51 6.68 0.36
CA SER A 28 -1.81 7.96 0.53
C SER A 28 -0.41 7.77 1.11
N ILE A 29 0.44 8.79 0.98
CA ILE A 29 1.79 8.80 1.56
C ILE A 29 1.73 8.53 3.07
N GLY A 30 0.79 9.15 3.80
CA GLY A 30 0.62 8.92 5.24
C GLY A 30 0.21 7.48 5.59
N TRP A 31 -0.63 6.85 4.76
CA TRP A 31 -0.94 5.42 4.94
C TRP A 31 0.30 4.54 4.74
N VAL A 32 1.12 4.85 3.74
CA VAL A 32 2.36 4.11 3.46
C VAL A 32 3.37 4.28 4.58
N GLU A 33 3.55 5.49 5.10
CA GLU A 33 4.44 5.76 6.23
C GLU A 33 4.00 5.02 7.48
N TRP A 34 2.71 5.04 7.78
CA TRP A 34 2.15 4.29 8.90
C TRP A 34 2.30 2.78 8.72
N PHE A 35 2.03 2.26 7.51
CA PHE A 35 2.24 0.85 7.16
C PHE A 35 3.69 0.43 7.39
N LYS A 36 4.65 1.25 6.93
CA LYS A 36 6.07 1.00 7.15
C LYS A 36 6.43 1.01 8.63
N ALA A 37 5.97 2.00 9.39
CA ALA A 37 6.23 2.10 10.83
C ALA A 37 5.66 0.89 11.60
N ARG A 38 4.42 0.48 11.27
CA ARG A 38 3.75 -0.67 11.89
C ARG A 38 4.49 -1.98 11.68
N HIS A 39 5.11 -2.16 10.50
CA HIS A 39 5.79 -3.39 10.13
C HIS A 39 7.32 -3.31 10.25
N GLY A 40 7.87 -2.23 10.82
CA GLY A 40 9.32 -2.04 10.97
C GLY A 40 10.07 -1.94 9.64
N ILE A 41 9.38 -1.58 8.55
CA ILE A 41 10.00 -1.39 7.23
C ILE A 41 10.75 -0.06 7.28
N LYS A 42 12.08 -0.13 7.29
CA LYS A 42 12.91 1.07 7.27
C LYS A 42 12.68 1.87 5.97
N SER A 43 12.30 3.14 6.11
CA SER A 43 12.45 4.12 5.04
C SER A 43 13.92 4.52 5.01
N TYR A 44 14.64 3.99 4.03
CA TYR A 44 15.98 4.47 3.65
C TYR A 44 15.82 5.53 2.56
#